data_AF-A0AA97B1A2-F1
#
_entry.id   AF-A0AA97B1A2-F1
#
_cell.length_a   1.000
_cell.length_b   1.000
_cell.length_c   1.000
_cell.angle_alpha   90.00
_cell.angle_beta   90.00
_cell.angle_gamma   90.00
#
_symmetry.space_group_name_H-M   'P 1'
#
loop_
_entity.id
_entity.type
_entity.pdbx_description
1 polymer ?
#
loop_
_entity_poly.entity_id
_entity_poly.type
_entity_poly.pdbx_seq_one_letter_code
_entity_poly.pdbx_strand_id
1 'polypeptide(L)'
;MIEPLFRNTHNQDQEMLKAFAQASNTIADFIDLVKSGPKAIYAAKLRFRDPDLSEKLGEDRSLYLWLSNIYFHVEGNFLSGVFFEVPEELTKWHQVGERLGFDPEDVFDWMVIENGHVIGAYTLRVTREQLGSEKEKQEYDSYIGISSYEPI
;
A
#
# COMPACT_ATOMS: atom_id res chain seq x y z
N MET A 1 -14.81 -16.08 -9.95
CA MET A 1 -13.68 -15.64 -9.11
C MET A 1 -13.29 -14.28 -9.62
N ILE A 2 -13.45 -13.24 -8.81
CA ILE A 2 -13.06 -11.88 -9.18
C ILE A 2 -11.59 -11.79 -8.82
N GLU A 3 -10.76 -11.73 -9.84
CA GLU A 3 -9.33 -11.48 -9.77
C GLU A 3 -9.12 -10.15 -9.02
N PRO A 4 -8.23 -10.07 -8.01
CA PRO A 4 -7.97 -8.81 -7.33
C PRO A 4 -7.41 -7.81 -8.34
N LEU A 5 -7.95 -6.58 -8.33
CA LEU A 5 -7.60 -5.48 -9.23
C LEU A 5 -6.20 -4.91 -8.89
N PHE A 6 -5.16 -5.75 -8.89
CA PHE A 6 -3.78 -5.30 -9.01
C PHE A 6 -3.54 -4.98 -10.49
N ARG A 7 -4.06 -3.83 -10.95
CA ARG A 7 -3.65 -3.31 -12.26
C ARG A 7 -2.13 -3.19 -12.22
N ASN A 8 -1.48 -3.88 -13.15
CA ASN A 8 -0.08 -3.72 -13.49
C ASN A 8 0.12 -2.24 -13.88
N THR A 9 0.42 -1.40 -12.89
CA THR A 9 0.74 0.02 -13.10
C THR A 9 2.01 0.03 -13.92
N HIS A 10 1.86 0.23 -15.23
CA HIS A 10 2.99 0.52 -16.10
C HIS A 10 3.77 1.66 -15.43
N ASN A 11 5.04 1.40 -15.17
CA ASN A 11 5.93 2.12 -14.25
C ASN A 11 6.28 3.56 -14.72
N GLN A 12 5.38 4.20 -15.48
CA GLN A 12 5.59 5.44 -16.22
C GLN A 12 4.41 6.43 -16.11
N ASP A 13 3.37 6.13 -15.32
CA ASP A 13 2.34 7.12 -15.04
C ASP A 13 2.91 8.20 -14.09
N GLN A 14 3.05 9.42 -14.61
CA GLN A 14 3.61 10.55 -13.86
C GLN A 14 2.84 10.81 -12.57
N GLU A 15 1.52 10.60 -12.55
CA GLU A 15 0.71 10.82 -11.35
C GLU A 15 1.02 9.76 -10.28
N MET A 16 1.28 8.51 -10.69
CA MET A 16 1.70 7.46 -9.76
C MET A 16 3.08 7.74 -9.16
N LEU A 17 4.02 8.23 -9.96
CA LEU A 17 5.35 8.63 -9.48
C LEU A 17 5.26 9.81 -8.50
N LYS A 18 4.37 10.79 -8.76
CA LYS A 18 4.09 11.88 -7.82
C LYS A 18 3.49 11.35 -6.52
N ALA A 19 2.56 10.41 -6.59
CA ALA A 19 1.97 9.79 -5.41
C ALA A 19 3.00 9.06 -4.55
N PHE A 20 3.91 8.29 -5.16
CA PHE A 20 5.04 7.67 -4.44
C PHE A 20 5.92 8.72 -3.75
N ALA A 21 6.25 9.81 -4.46
CA ALA A 21 7.05 10.88 -3.88
C ALA A 21 6.32 11.59 -2.72
N GLN A 22 5.01 11.83 -2.84
CA GLN A 22 4.21 12.41 -1.76
C GLN A 22 4.15 11.51 -0.53
N ALA A 23 3.93 10.20 -0.72
CA ALA A 23 3.95 9.23 0.36
C ALA A 23 5.30 9.20 1.08
N SER A 24 6.40 9.17 0.32
CA SER A 24 7.76 9.19 0.85
C SER A 24 8.06 10.48 1.63
N ASN A 25 7.66 11.64 1.11
CA ASN A 25 7.86 12.93 1.78
C ASN A 25 7.08 13.08 3.10
N THR A 26 6.01 12.30 3.28
CA THR A 26 5.12 12.35 4.44
C THR A 26 5.27 11.12 5.36
N ILE A 27 6.29 10.29 5.13
CA ILE A 27 6.49 9.06 5.90
C ILE A 27 6.74 9.32 7.40
N ALA A 28 7.35 10.46 7.74
CA ALA A 28 7.57 10.85 9.13
C ALA A 28 6.24 11.08 9.87
N ASP A 29 5.27 11.73 9.22
CA ASP A 29 3.92 11.95 9.77
C ASP A 29 3.22 10.61 10.01
N PHE A 30 3.33 9.67 9.07
CA PHE A 30 2.79 8.33 9.23
C PHE A 30 3.41 7.58 10.42
N ILE A 31 4.72 7.64 10.57
CA ILE A 31 5.42 7.02 11.71
C ILE A 31 4.92 7.62 13.03
N ASP A 32 4.75 8.93 13.10
CA ASP A 32 4.25 9.59 14.31
C ASP A 32 2.79 9.21 14.62
N LEU A 33 1.95 9.06 13.59
CA LEU A 33 0.60 8.52 13.74
C LEU A 33 0.60 7.08 14.27
N VAL A 34 1.47 6.22 13.74
CA VAL A 34 1.64 4.82 14.21
C VAL A 34 2.12 4.78 15.67
N LYS A 35 3.04 5.67 16.06
CA LYS A 35 3.51 5.78 17.46
C LYS A 35 2.44 6.30 18.41
N SER A 36 1.61 7.24 17.96
CA SER A 36 0.59 7.91 18.79
C SER A 36 -0.59 7.00 19.18
N GLY A 37 -0.80 5.92 18.42
CA GLY A 37 -1.71 4.83 18.78
C GLY A 37 -3.21 5.15 18.92
N PRO A 38 -3.85 6.08 18.17
CA PRO A 38 -5.31 6.03 18.06
C PRO A 38 -5.75 4.65 17.53
N LYS A 39 -6.98 4.24 17.86
CA LYS A 39 -7.58 3.01 17.31
C LYS A 39 -7.93 3.25 15.84
N ALA A 40 -6.94 3.15 14.98
CA ALA A 40 -7.07 3.25 13.54
C ALA A 40 -6.50 2.00 12.85
N ILE A 41 -6.85 1.82 11.58
CA ILE A 41 -6.20 0.84 10.72
C ILE A 41 -5.00 1.55 10.08
N TYR A 42 -3.82 0.98 10.27
CA TYR A 42 -2.59 1.44 9.63
C TYR A 42 -2.19 0.44 8.56
N ALA A 43 -1.86 0.93 7.38
CA ALA A 43 -1.35 0.10 6.29
C ALA A 43 -0.21 0.80 5.54
N ALA A 44 0.72 0.00 5.03
CA ALA A 44 1.85 0.47 4.23
C ALA A 44 1.98 -0.40 2.97
N LYS A 45 2.28 0.22 1.84
CA LYS A 45 2.49 -0.41 0.55
C LYS A 45 3.99 -0.57 0.31
N LEU A 46 4.41 -1.81 0.06
CA LEU A 46 5.79 -2.15 -0.23
C LEU A 46 5.90 -2.76 -1.62
N ARG A 47 7.11 -2.76 -2.17
CA ARG A 47 7.44 -3.42 -3.43
C ARG A 47 8.10 -4.76 -3.17
N PHE A 48 7.59 -5.81 -3.80
CA PHE A 48 8.10 -7.17 -3.71
C PHE A 48 8.56 -7.63 -5.07
N ARG A 49 9.79 -8.16 -5.16
CA ARG A 49 10.27 -8.80 -6.38
C ARG A 49 9.55 -10.13 -6.57
N ASP A 50 9.22 -10.46 -7.81
CA ASP A 50 8.82 -11.81 -8.23
C ASP A 50 10.05 -12.49 -8.84
N PRO A 51 10.77 -13.34 -8.09
CA PRO A 51 12.01 -13.95 -8.58
C PRO A 51 11.79 -14.85 -9.79
N ASP A 52 10.72 -15.65 -9.80
CA ASP A 52 10.45 -16.62 -10.87
C ASP A 52 10.15 -15.91 -12.18
N LEU A 53 9.28 -14.90 -12.15
CA LEU A 53 8.97 -14.13 -13.35
C LEU A 53 10.15 -13.27 -13.79
N SER A 54 10.92 -12.74 -12.85
CA SER A 54 12.12 -11.95 -13.18
C SER A 54 13.16 -12.79 -13.89
N GLU A 55 13.43 -14.00 -13.40
CA GLU A 55 14.36 -14.94 -14.04
C GLU A 55 13.86 -15.38 -15.41
N LYS A 56 12.57 -15.72 -15.51
CA LYS A 56 11.94 -16.15 -16.78
C LYS A 56 12.00 -15.09 -17.87
N LEU A 57 11.88 -13.82 -17.52
CA LEU A 57 11.87 -12.70 -18.48
C LEU A 57 13.25 -12.04 -18.66
N GLY A 58 14.22 -12.33 -17.78
CA GLY A 58 15.53 -11.68 -17.79
C GLY A 58 15.49 -10.19 -17.40
N GLU A 59 14.44 -9.76 -16.70
CA GLU A 59 14.26 -8.38 -16.25
C GLU A 59 13.55 -8.35 -14.89
N ASP A 60 13.79 -7.32 -14.08
CA ASP A 60 13.16 -7.26 -12.77
C ASP A 60 11.65 -7.02 -12.86
N ARG A 61 10.90 -7.97 -12.33
CA ARG A 61 9.46 -7.89 -12.13
C ARG A 61 9.16 -7.75 -10.65
N SER A 62 8.20 -6.88 -10.36
CA SER A 62 7.78 -6.61 -8.99
C SER A 62 6.29 -6.37 -8.91
N LEU A 63 5.74 -6.69 -7.75
CA LEU A 63 4.37 -6.43 -7.35
C LEU A 63 4.41 -5.43 -6.20
N TYR A 64 3.33 -4.68 -6.03
CA TYR A 64 3.14 -3.84 -4.86
C TYR A 64 2.05 -4.43 -3.98
N LEU A 65 2.35 -4.63 -2.70
CA LEU A 65 1.43 -5.21 -1.74
C LEU A 65 1.22 -4.26 -0.58
N TRP A 66 -0.01 -4.22 -0.08
CA TRP A 66 -0.32 -3.57 1.18
C TRP A 66 -0.12 -4.55 2.34
N LEU A 67 0.52 -4.06 3.39
CA LEU A 67 0.61 -4.73 4.68
C LEU A 67 -0.23 -3.93 5.67
N SER A 68 -0.92 -4.64 6.57
CA SER A 68 -1.78 -4.06 7.62
C SER A 68 -1.11 -4.19 9.00
N ASN A 69 -1.78 -3.74 10.06
CA ASN A 69 -1.29 -3.87 11.44
C ASN A 69 0.14 -3.34 11.60
N ILE A 70 0.37 -2.16 11.02
CA ILE A 70 1.68 -1.52 11.06
C ILE A 70 2.07 -1.20 12.50
N TYR A 71 3.32 -1.52 12.84
CA TYR A 71 3.90 -1.28 14.15
C TYR A 71 5.31 -0.71 13.99
N PHE A 72 5.63 0.30 14.79
CA PHE A 72 6.95 0.92 14.80
C PHE A 72 7.83 0.34 15.94
N HIS A 73 8.99 -0.21 15.57
CA HIS A 73 9.96 -0.79 16.49
C HIS A 73 11.00 0.26 16.90
N VAL A 74 10.83 0.84 18.09
CA VAL A 74 11.67 1.95 18.58
C VAL A 74 13.15 1.59 18.66
N GLU A 75 13.50 0.39 19.12
CA GLU A 75 14.89 -0.02 19.36
C GLU A 75 15.70 -0.17 18.05
N GLY A 76 15.03 -0.50 16.94
CA GLY A 76 15.66 -0.69 15.64
C GLY A 76 15.32 0.37 14.60
N ASN A 77 14.45 1.33 14.94
CA ASN A 77 13.97 2.38 14.03
C ASN A 77 13.41 1.85 12.69
N PHE A 78 12.63 0.76 12.74
CA PHE A 78 12.01 0.16 11.56
C PHE A 78 10.52 -0.10 11.79
N LEU A 79 9.79 -0.34 10.70
CA LEU A 79 8.37 -0.67 10.72
C LEU A 79 8.17 -2.17 10.53
N SER A 80 7.04 -2.69 10.98
CA SER A 80 6.61 -4.02 10.58
C SER A 80 5.13 -4.05 10.29
N GLY A 81 4.71 -4.94 9.41
CA GLY A 81 3.32 -5.08 8.99
C GLY A 81 2.97 -6.54 8.71
N VAL A 82 1.70 -6.82 8.55
CA VAL A 82 1.16 -8.17 8.34
C VAL A 82 0.52 -8.27 6.96
N PHE A 83 0.90 -9.31 6.21
CA PHE A 83 0.24 -9.66 4.97
C PHE A 83 -1.21 -10.08 5.25
N PHE A 84 -2.17 -9.37 4.66
CA PHE A 84 -3.58 -9.78 4.69
C PHE A 84 -4.00 -10.50 3.40
N GLU A 85 -3.23 -10.30 2.33
CA GLU A 85 -3.32 -11.01 1.05
C GLU A 85 -1.91 -11.24 0.50
N VAL A 86 -1.73 -12.34 -0.23
CA VAL A 86 -0.48 -12.66 -0.93
C VAL A 86 -0.87 -13.24 -2.30
N PRO A 87 -0.45 -12.64 -3.42
CA PRO A 87 -0.68 -13.19 -4.77
C PRO A 87 -0.03 -14.56 -4.92
N GLU A 88 -0.62 -15.41 -5.78
CA GLU A 88 -0.15 -16.79 -6.00
C GLU A 88 1.34 -16.84 -6.35
N GLU A 89 1.80 -15.88 -7.13
CA GLU A 89 3.19 -15.71 -7.57
C GLU A 89 4.16 -15.58 -6.39
N LEU A 90 3.73 -15.02 -5.27
CA LEU A 90 4.58 -14.75 -4.10
C LEU A 90 4.40 -15.75 -2.96
N THR A 91 3.46 -16.70 -3.08
CA THR A 91 3.15 -17.68 -2.02
C THR A 91 4.31 -18.63 -1.67
N LYS A 92 5.34 -18.73 -2.53
CA LYS A 92 6.57 -19.48 -2.23
C LYS A 92 7.44 -18.83 -1.15
N TRP A 93 7.34 -17.51 -1.00
CA TRP A 93 8.20 -16.72 -0.10
C TRP A 93 7.42 -16.05 1.03
N HIS A 94 6.13 -15.82 0.85
CA HIS A 94 5.29 -15.08 1.78
C HIS A 94 3.98 -15.80 2.04
N GLN A 95 3.42 -15.59 3.23
CA GLN A 95 2.13 -16.16 3.61
C GLN A 95 1.22 -15.13 4.28
N VAL A 96 -0.09 -15.28 4.11
CA VAL A 96 -1.08 -14.46 4.83
C VAL A 96 -0.91 -14.66 6.34
N GLY A 97 -0.94 -13.56 7.09
CA GLY A 97 -0.73 -13.53 8.54
C GLY A 97 0.74 -13.42 8.97
N GLU A 98 1.70 -13.58 8.07
CA GLU A 98 3.11 -13.34 8.35
C GLU A 98 3.38 -11.85 8.61
N ARG A 99 4.21 -11.57 9.61
CA ARG A 99 4.71 -10.23 9.90
C ARG A 99 6.09 -10.02 9.27
N LEU A 100 6.22 -8.99 8.46
CA LEU A 100 7.46 -8.57 7.81
C LEU A 100 7.96 -7.26 8.43
N GLY A 101 9.27 -7.18 8.71
CA GLY A 101 9.96 -5.94 9.05
C GLY A 101 10.51 -5.24 7.80
N PHE A 102 10.46 -3.92 7.76
CA PHE A 102 10.91 -3.09 6.64
C PHE A 102 11.32 -1.69 7.09
N ASP A 103 12.20 -1.06 6.32
CA ASP A 103 12.61 0.32 6.57
C ASP A 103 11.56 1.31 6.06
N PRO A 104 11.39 2.48 6.70
CA PRO A 104 10.44 3.49 6.22
C PRO A 104 10.68 3.94 4.77
N GLU A 105 11.92 3.90 4.31
CA GLU A 105 12.30 4.27 2.93
C GLU A 105 11.80 3.28 1.87
N ASP A 106 11.46 2.05 2.27
CA ASP A 106 10.87 1.05 1.36
C ASP A 106 9.37 1.23 1.14
N VAL A 107 8.74 2.19 1.82
CA VAL A 107 7.30 2.47 1.75
C VAL A 107 6.97 3.30 0.51
N PHE A 108 6.22 2.70 -0.41
CA PHE A 108 5.74 3.34 -1.63
C PHE A 108 4.40 4.07 -1.45
N ASP A 109 3.63 3.71 -0.44
CA ASP A 109 2.40 4.40 -0.04
C ASP A 109 2.05 4.02 1.40
N TRP A 110 1.26 4.83 2.08
CA TRP A 110 0.77 4.52 3.42
C TRP A 110 -0.64 5.08 3.59
N MET A 111 -1.40 4.49 4.52
CA MET A 111 -2.70 5.03 4.89
C MET A 111 -3.03 4.78 6.35
N VAL A 112 -3.81 5.71 6.89
CA VAL A 112 -4.47 5.57 8.19
C VAL A 112 -5.96 5.68 7.96
N ILE A 113 -6.74 4.68 8.36
CA ILE A 113 -8.20 4.69 8.28
C ILE A 113 -8.78 4.76 9.69
N GLU A 114 -9.46 5.85 9.99
CA GLU A 114 -10.19 6.06 11.24
C GLU A 114 -11.67 6.29 10.92
N ASN A 115 -12.54 5.37 11.34
CA ASN A 115 -13.99 5.45 11.09
C ASN A 115 -14.37 5.68 9.60
N GLY A 116 -13.61 5.11 8.68
CA GLY A 116 -13.81 5.27 7.23
C GLY A 116 -13.27 6.58 6.66
N HIS A 117 -12.68 7.45 7.48
CA HIS A 117 -11.90 8.60 7.02
C HIS A 117 -10.45 8.20 6.80
N VAL A 118 -9.90 8.48 5.61
CA VAL A 118 -8.52 8.10 5.26
C VAL A 118 -7.59 9.29 5.23
N ILE A 119 -6.44 9.14 5.88
CA ILE A 119 -5.27 10.02 5.76
C ILE A 119 -4.22 9.29 4.90
N GLY A 120 -3.57 9.99 3.98
CA GLY A 120 -2.65 9.40 3.00
C GLY A 120 -3.39 8.73 1.84
N ALA A 121 -3.01 7.48 1.53
CA ALA A 121 -3.52 6.66 0.43
C ALA A 121 -3.29 7.28 -0.96
N TYR A 122 -2.11 7.84 -1.19
CA TYR A 122 -1.81 8.66 -2.37
C TYR A 122 -1.98 7.88 -3.68
N THR A 123 -1.54 6.62 -3.71
CA THR A 123 -1.63 5.77 -4.90
C THR A 123 -3.04 5.24 -5.14
N LEU A 124 -3.83 5.06 -4.08
CA LEU A 124 -5.26 4.74 -4.20
C LEU A 124 -6.04 5.92 -4.76
N ARG A 125 -5.69 7.16 -4.39
CA ARG A 125 -6.29 8.37 -4.97
C ARG A 125 -6.01 8.49 -6.47
N VAL A 126 -4.77 8.24 -6.90
CA VAL A 126 -4.46 8.21 -8.35
C VAL A 126 -5.28 7.14 -9.07
N THR A 127 -5.37 5.94 -8.47
CA THR A 127 -6.17 4.83 -9.04
C THR A 127 -7.65 5.20 -9.13
N ARG A 128 -8.19 5.81 -8.08
CA ARG A 128 -9.56 6.33 -8.02
C ARG A 128 -9.83 7.37 -9.10
N GLU A 129 -8.91 8.30 -9.32
CA GLU A 129 -9.07 9.36 -10.34
C GLU A 129 -9.03 8.84 -11.78
N GLN A 130 -8.46 7.67 -12.02
CA GLN A 130 -8.49 7.00 -13.33
C GLN A 130 -9.80 6.28 -13.64
N LEU A 131 -10.71 6.17 -12.67
CA LEU A 131 -12.03 5.56 -12.87
C LEU A 131 -12.94 6.53 -13.64
N GLY A 132 -13.64 6.02 -14.65
CA GLY A 132 -14.33 6.82 -15.66
C GLY A 132 -15.66 7.41 -15.20
N SER A 133 -16.23 6.90 -14.10
CA SER A 133 -17.51 7.34 -13.57
C SER A 133 -17.51 7.47 -12.05
N GLU A 134 -18.37 8.35 -11.54
CA GLU A 134 -18.58 8.51 -10.10
C GLU A 134 -19.09 7.23 -9.44
N LYS A 135 -19.86 6.41 -10.16
CA LYS A 135 -20.32 5.12 -9.68
C LYS A 135 -19.15 4.16 -9.44
N GLU A 136 -18.22 4.05 -10.39
CA GLU A 136 -17.01 3.22 -10.22
C GLU A 136 -16.14 3.73 -9.07
N LYS A 137 -16.02 5.05 -8.90
CA LYS A 137 -15.31 5.65 -7.76
C LYS A 137 -15.95 5.26 -6.43
N GLN A 138 -17.28 5.33 -6.32
CA GLN A 138 -18.01 4.93 -5.11
C GLN A 138 -17.92 3.43 -4.83
N GLU A 139 -17.98 2.58 -5.86
CA GLU A 139 -17.81 1.14 -5.73
C GLU A 139 -16.38 0.80 -5.26
N TYR A 140 -15.37 1.50 -5.81
CA TYR A 140 -13.99 1.38 -5.39
C TYR A 140 -13.78 1.82 -3.94
N ASP A 141 -14.27 3.00 -3.56
CA ASP A 141 -14.21 3.55 -2.19
C ASP A 141 -14.85 2.57 -1.19
N SER A 142 -16.02 2.03 -1.52
CA SER A 142 -16.72 1.04 -0.70
C SER A 142 -15.95 -0.28 -0.57
N TYR A 143 -15.36 -0.76 -1.67
CA TYR A 143 -14.55 -1.99 -1.69
C TYR A 143 -13.32 -1.88 -0.79
N ILE A 144 -12.64 -0.75 -0.78
CA ILE A 144 -11.45 -0.50 0.05
C ILE A 144 -11.79 0.01 1.47
N GLY A 145 -13.07 0.20 1.78
CA GLY A 145 -13.54 0.61 3.11
C GLY A 145 -13.38 2.09 3.44
N ILE A 146 -13.36 2.96 2.43
CA ILE A 146 -13.17 4.42 2.56
C ILE A 146 -14.51 5.14 2.32
N SER A 147 -14.83 6.08 3.19
CA SER A 147 -16.03 6.93 3.11
C SER A 147 -15.70 8.40 2.86
N SER A 148 -14.50 8.83 3.25
CA SER A 148 -14.01 10.19 3.00
C SER A 148 -12.49 10.23 3.05
N TYR A 149 -11.92 11.24 2.41
CA TYR A 149 -10.49 11.44 2.29
C TYR A 149 -10.08 12.76 2.97
N GLU A 150 -9.00 12.73 3.76
CA GLU A 150 -8.34 13.96 4.23
C GLU A 150 -7.86 14.76 3.01
N PRO A 151 -8.04 16.09 2.97
CA PRO A 151 -7.45 16.93 1.92
C PRO A 151 -5.92 16.79 1.86
N ILE A 152 -5.35 16.92 0.66
CA ILE A 152 -3.89 16.98 0.40
C ILE A 152 -3.50 18.41 0.10
#